data_AF-A0A5C8RQ46-F1
#
_entry.id   AF-A0A5C8RQ46-F1
#
_cell.length_a   1.000
_cell.length_b   1.000
_cell.length_c   1.000
_cell.angle_alpha   90.00
_cell.angle_beta   90.00
_cell.angle_gamma   90.00
#
_symmetry.space_group_name_H-M   'P 1'
#
loop_
_entity.id
_entity.type
_entity.pdbx_description
1 polymer ?
#
loop_
_entity_poly.entity_id
_entity_poly.type
_entity_poly.pdbx_seq_one_letter_code
_entity_poly.pdbx_strand_id
1 'polypeptide(L)'
;MAWSARSVARRRVPARSRLPEAKAAEAAAYTVVIGEGLGLVRAMSGVIGHVGIANHAASYAAFLTMKEYAGQERAAASAAFASGSLDLAGTRRLATLLADQATYETLFRSRAEPAQGALLDASEASAPAQEVARLRKAALDTMPGEPLAFRDAPLWFRLATQRIDGLKAVEDRLTADLTAEAGGVRALAERALAIWSGAALAIFLLSGALAFALGTAVARPLTRMSRALTAIGRGDDAVEIPQGGPNEVRAIAAAAVEFRENVAERRRSRAVQERMSADAEAARRAAALELADGFEDRVGGIVEAVSAAATQLEAAAQGMSRAAEDASSLSRQVAHASHEAALSADTVAAATEELSASVAEIGTQVTASADLAAAAERDAEGMAG
;
A
#
# COMPACT_ATOMS: atom_id res chain seq x y z
N MET A 1 -0.52 -96.62 65.17
CA MET A 1 -0.90 -98.02 64.89
C MET A 1 -2.16 -98.02 64.01
N ALA A 2 -2.07 -98.70 62.88
CA ALA A 2 -3.14 -99.22 62.01
C ALA A 2 -4.18 -98.25 61.40
N TRP A 3 -3.95 -97.95 60.12
CA TRP A 3 -4.93 -97.58 59.10
C TRP A 3 -5.55 -98.87 58.50
N SER A 4 -6.86 -98.90 58.25
CA SER A 4 -7.56 -99.91 57.43
C SER A 4 -8.89 -99.31 56.95
N ALA A 5 -8.95 -98.74 55.73
CA ALA A 5 -9.25 -99.40 54.45
C ALA A 5 -10.71 -99.90 54.31
N ARG A 6 -11.54 -99.13 53.58
CA ARG A 6 -12.71 -99.66 52.84
C ARG A 6 -12.77 -99.10 51.41
N SER A 7 -12.35 -99.98 50.51
CA SER A 7 -12.67 -100.18 49.08
C SER A 7 -13.41 -99.09 48.28
N VAL A 8 -12.72 -98.59 47.25
CA VAL A 8 -13.24 -97.87 46.08
C VAL A 8 -13.83 -98.85 45.07
N ALA A 9 -15.13 -98.73 44.79
CA ALA A 9 -15.77 -99.38 43.64
C ALA A 9 -15.49 -98.56 42.37
N ARG A 10 -14.59 -99.03 41.51
CA ARG A 10 -14.32 -98.44 40.19
C ARG A 10 -15.49 -98.75 39.24
N ARG A 11 -16.37 -97.79 38.99
CA ARG A 11 -17.19 -97.78 37.76
C ARG A 11 -16.30 -97.38 36.58
N ARG A 12 -15.95 -98.35 35.74
CA ARG A 12 -15.38 -98.07 34.41
C ARG A 12 -16.48 -97.44 33.54
N VAL A 13 -16.34 -96.15 33.23
CA VAL A 13 -17.05 -95.52 32.10
C VAL A 13 -16.19 -95.73 30.84
N PRO A 14 -16.73 -96.31 29.75
CA PRO A 14 -15.92 -96.56 28.56
C PRO A 14 -15.61 -95.25 27.81
N ALA A 15 -14.33 -94.93 27.67
CA ALA A 15 -13.79 -93.72 27.05
C ALA A 15 -13.84 -93.70 25.50
N ARG A 16 -14.79 -94.40 24.86
CA ARG A 16 -14.79 -94.59 23.39
C ARG A 16 -15.82 -93.77 22.59
N SER A 17 -16.71 -93.00 23.22
CA SER A 17 -17.78 -92.29 22.49
C SER A 17 -17.58 -90.77 22.28
N ARG A 18 -16.58 -90.13 22.90
CA ARG A 18 -16.45 -88.64 22.87
C ARG A 18 -15.55 -88.06 21.78
N LEU A 19 -14.74 -88.89 21.12
CA LEU A 19 -13.78 -88.43 20.10
C LEU A 19 -14.44 -87.90 18.80
N PRO A 20 -15.55 -88.47 18.30
CA PRO A 20 -16.24 -87.94 17.11
C PRO A 20 -16.94 -86.61 17.38
N GLU A 21 -17.59 -86.47 18.55
CA GLU A 21 -18.28 -85.24 18.96
C GLU A 21 -17.32 -84.07 19.16
N ALA A 22 -16.15 -84.32 19.75
CA ALA A 22 -15.11 -83.29 19.92
C ALA A 22 -14.58 -82.76 18.57
N LYS A 23 -14.35 -83.65 17.59
CA LYS A 23 -13.87 -83.26 16.25
C LYS A 23 -14.94 -82.51 15.44
N ALA A 24 -16.21 -82.86 15.61
CA ALA A 24 -17.32 -82.16 14.98
C ALA A 24 -17.51 -80.74 15.57
N ALA A 25 -17.37 -80.60 16.90
CA ALA A 25 -17.41 -79.31 17.58
C ALA A 25 -16.24 -78.40 17.19
N GLU A 26 -15.04 -78.97 17.01
CA GLU A 26 -13.84 -78.26 16.56
C GLU A 26 -13.98 -77.75 15.11
N ALA A 27 -14.50 -78.57 14.19
CA ALA A 27 -14.80 -78.15 12.82
C ALA A 27 -15.85 -77.02 12.75
N ALA A 28 -16.88 -77.08 13.60
CA ALA A 28 -17.89 -76.03 13.68
C ALA A 28 -17.32 -74.70 14.21
N ALA A 29 -16.41 -74.74 15.18
CA ALA A 29 -15.73 -73.56 15.70
C ALA A 29 -14.89 -72.85 14.62
N TYR A 30 -14.16 -73.59 13.78
CA TYR A 30 -13.41 -73.02 12.67
C TYR A 30 -14.31 -72.33 11.65
N THR A 31 -15.45 -72.93 11.29
CA THR A 31 -16.42 -72.31 10.37
C THR A 31 -16.97 -70.98 10.90
N VAL A 32 -17.22 -70.87 12.21
CA VAL A 32 -17.68 -69.61 12.82
C VAL A 32 -16.62 -68.50 12.67
N VAL A 33 -15.37 -68.81 13.02
CA VAL A 33 -14.26 -67.84 12.93
C VAL A 33 -14.00 -67.41 11.49
N ILE A 34 -14.04 -68.35 10.53
CA ILE A 34 -13.92 -68.03 9.10
C ILE A 34 -15.08 -67.14 8.64
N GLY A 35 -16.31 -67.44 9.09
CA GLY A 35 -17.48 -66.61 8.82
C GLY A 35 -17.34 -65.17 9.30
N GLU A 36 -16.79 -64.95 10.49
CA GLU A 36 -16.49 -63.60 11.00
C GLU A 36 -15.43 -62.89 10.14
N GLY A 37 -14.37 -63.59 9.75
CA GLY A 37 -13.34 -63.06 8.84
C GLY A 37 -13.90 -62.66 7.48
N LEU A 38 -14.75 -63.48 6.87
CA LEU A 38 -15.43 -63.17 5.61
C LEU A 38 -16.41 -62.00 5.76
N GLY A 39 -17.07 -61.89 6.91
CA GLY A 39 -17.91 -60.75 7.26
C GLY A 39 -17.12 -59.43 7.26
N LEU A 40 -15.90 -59.43 7.79
CA LEU A 40 -15.02 -58.27 7.76
C LEU A 40 -14.65 -57.86 6.33
N VAL A 41 -14.24 -58.81 5.48
CA VAL A 41 -13.88 -58.52 4.07
C VAL A 41 -15.07 -57.92 3.31
N ARG A 42 -16.28 -58.43 3.55
CA ARG A 42 -17.51 -57.89 2.97
C ARG A 42 -17.81 -56.48 3.48
N ALA A 43 -17.66 -56.22 4.78
CA ALA A 43 -17.86 -54.89 5.35
C ALA A 43 -16.85 -53.88 4.78
N MET A 44 -15.58 -54.29 4.61
CA MET A 44 -14.54 -53.47 4.00
C MET A 44 -14.90 -53.05 2.57
N SER A 45 -15.53 -53.92 1.79
CA SER A 45 -16.00 -53.58 0.42
C SER A 45 -16.98 -52.41 0.39
N GLY A 46 -17.77 -52.21 1.45
CA GLY A 46 -18.74 -51.11 1.56
C GLY A 46 -18.14 -49.76 1.96
N VAL A 47 -16.89 -49.73 2.43
CA VAL A 47 -16.20 -48.51 2.90
C VAL A 47 -15.20 -47.98 1.86
N ILE A 48 -14.85 -48.78 0.85
CA ILE A 48 -13.92 -48.39 -0.20
C ILE A 48 -14.57 -47.33 -1.11
N GLY A 49 -14.02 -46.11 -1.11
CA GLY A 49 -14.52 -45.00 -1.93
C GLY A 49 -14.18 -45.09 -3.42
N HIS A 50 -13.23 -45.95 -3.81
CA HIS A 50 -12.87 -46.16 -5.22
C HIS A 50 -13.69 -47.30 -5.82
N VAL A 51 -14.56 -47.00 -6.79
CA VAL A 51 -15.56 -47.95 -7.34
C VAL A 51 -14.92 -49.22 -7.92
N GLY A 52 -13.78 -49.12 -8.61
CA GLY A 52 -13.05 -50.28 -9.16
C GLY A 52 -12.64 -51.28 -8.08
N ILE A 53 -11.71 -50.86 -7.22
CA ILE A 53 -11.30 -51.57 -5.99
C ILE A 53 -12.50 -52.10 -5.17
N ALA A 54 -13.59 -51.33 -4.98
CA ALA A 54 -14.76 -51.79 -4.24
C ALA A 54 -15.45 -52.99 -4.92
N ASN A 55 -15.60 -52.96 -6.25
CA ASN A 55 -16.14 -54.08 -7.03
C ASN A 55 -15.23 -55.30 -6.97
N HIS A 56 -13.91 -55.13 -7.06
CA HIS A 56 -12.96 -56.23 -6.93
C HIS A 56 -12.94 -56.82 -5.52
N ALA A 57 -13.02 -56.00 -4.47
CA ALA A 57 -13.13 -56.46 -3.10
C ALA A 57 -14.43 -57.26 -2.87
N ALA A 58 -15.56 -56.81 -3.43
CA ALA A 58 -16.83 -57.53 -3.36
C ALA A 58 -16.78 -58.88 -4.12
N SER A 59 -16.16 -58.89 -5.31
CA SER A 59 -15.92 -60.12 -6.09
C SER A 59 -15.05 -61.11 -5.29
N TYR A 60 -13.95 -60.62 -4.72
CA TYR A 60 -13.05 -61.41 -3.88
C TYR A 60 -13.75 -61.97 -2.64
N ALA A 61 -14.58 -61.18 -1.95
CA ALA A 61 -15.37 -61.65 -0.81
C ALA A 61 -16.35 -62.77 -1.20
N ALA A 62 -16.99 -62.67 -2.37
CA ALA A 62 -17.87 -63.70 -2.88
C ALA A 62 -17.09 -64.99 -3.19
N PHE A 63 -15.92 -64.87 -3.82
CA PHE A 63 -15.03 -66.00 -4.10
C PHE A 63 -14.56 -66.72 -2.83
N LEU A 64 -14.09 -65.98 -1.83
CA LEU A 64 -13.65 -66.57 -0.56
C LEU A 64 -14.81 -67.31 0.14
N THR A 65 -16.02 -66.76 0.07
CA THR A 65 -17.21 -67.40 0.65
C THR A 65 -17.56 -68.70 -0.10
N MET A 66 -17.49 -68.69 -1.43
CA MET A 66 -17.65 -69.91 -2.25
C MET A 66 -16.62 -70.99 -1.86
N LYS A 67 -15.34 -70.60 -1.71
CA LYS A 67 -14.26 -71.50 -1.31
C LYS A 67 -14.45 -72.09 0.09
N GLU A 68 -14.94 -71.29 1.04
CA GLU A 68 -15.29 -71.78 2.38
C GLU A 68 -16.36 -72.88 2.31
N TYR A 69 -17.41 -72.70 1.50
CA TYR A 69 -18.41 -73.73 1.31
C TYR A 69 -17.85 -75.00 0.64
N ALA A 70 -16.86 -74.89 -0.25
CA ALA A 70 -16.14 -76.07 -0.77
C ALA A 70 -15.34 -76.80 0.35
N GLY A 71 -14.79 -76.06 1.31
CA GLY A 71 -14.18 -76.61 2.52
C GLY A 71 -15.17 -77.37 3.41
N GLN A 72 -16.36 -76.80 3.62
CA GLN A 72 -17.44 -77.42 4.37
C GLN A 72 -18.01 -78.66 3.64
N GLU A 73 -18.12 -78.60 2.31
CA GLU A 73 -18.50 -79.73 1.46
C GLU A 73 -17.52 -80.89 1.64
N ARG A 74 -16.22 -80.62 1.56
CA ARG A 74 -15.18 -81.63 1.81
C ARG A 74 -15.41 -82.34 3.14
N ALA A 75 -15.64 -81.59 4.22
CA ALA A 75 -15.85 -82.15 5.55
C ALA A 75 -17.14 -82.98 5.64
N ALA A 76 -18.26 -82.43 5.13
CA ALA A 76 -19.57 -83.09 5.18
C ALA A 76 -19.58 -84.41 4.38
N ALA A 77 -19.06 -84.38 3.15
CA ALA A 77 -19.01 -85.57 2.30
C ALA A 77 -17.95 -86.58 2.77
N SER A 78 -16.84 -86.16 3.39
CA SER A 78 -15.89 -87.09 4.02
C SER A 78 -16.57 -87.92 5.12
N ALA A 79 -17.42 -87.29 5.93
CA ALA A 79 -18.18 -87.99 6.96
C ALA A 79 -19.16 -88.99 6.34
N ALA A 80 -19.86 -88.61 5.27
CA ALA A 80 -20.81 -89.48 4.57
C ALA A 80 -20.15 -90.69 3.89
N PHE A 81 -19.01 -90.49 3.22
CA PHE A 81 -18.28 -91.60 2.60
C PHE A 81 -17.65 -92.53 3.65
N ALA A 82 -17.29 -92.01 4.83
CA ALA A 82 -16.80 -92.82 5.93
C ALA A 82 -17.92 -93.63 6.61
N SER A 83 -19.13 -93.08 6.74
CA SER A 83 -20.30 -93.81 7.25
C SER A 83 -20.87 -94.80 6.22
N GLY A 84 -20.64 -94.56 4.93
CA GLY A 84 -21.08 -95.41 3.83
C GLY A 84 -22.54 -95.20 3.40
N SER A 85 -23.25 -94.26 4.02
CA SER A 85 -24.61 -93.83 3.70
C SER A 85 -24.78 -92.35 4.00
N LEU A 86 -25.74 -91.73 3.31
CA LEU A 86 -26.12 -90.33 3.49
C LEU A 86 -27.61 -90.30 3.84
N ASP A 87 -27.96 -89.93 5.07
CA ASP A 87 -29.36 -89.81 5.50
C ASP A 87 -30.01 -88.54 4.94
N LEU A 88 -31.32 -88.37 5.15
CA LEU A 88 -32.05 -87.22 4.59
C LEU A 88 -31.49 -85.87 5.07
N ALA A 89 -31.02 -85.80 6.31
CA ALA A 89 -30.40 -84.61 6.86
C ALA A 89 -29.06 -84.30 6.17
N GLY A 90 -28.23 -85.33 5.98
CA GLY A 90 -26.97 -85.25 5.24
C GLY A 90 -27.16 -84.85 3.77
N THR A 91 -28.13 -85.44 3.07
CA THR A 91 -28.46 -85.09 1.68
C THR A 91 -28.87 -83.63 1.55
N ARG A 92 -29.75 -83.15 2.44
CA ARG A 92 -30.16 -81.74 2.46
C ARG A 92 -28.97 -80.81 2.72
N ARG A 93 -28.15 -81.11 3.74
CA ARG A 93 -26.98 -80.31 4.08
C ARG A 93 -26.00 -80.22 2.92
N LEU A 94 -25.69 -81.36 2.28
CA LEU A 94 -24.79 -81.39 1.14
C LEU A 94 -25.38 -80.57 -0.02
N ALA A 95 -26.65 -80.79 -0.38
CA ALA A 95 -27.32 -80.03 -1.43
C ALA A 95 -27.33 -78.51 -1.18
N THR A 96 -27.56 -78.06 0.07
CA THR A 96 -27.46 -76.63 0.44
C THR A 96 -26.06 -76.08 0.21
N LEU A 97 -25.01 -76.79 0.62
CA LEU A 97 -23.63 -76.35 0.40
C LEU A 97 -23.29 -76.19 -1.09
N LEU A 98 -23.84 -77.04 -1.97
CA LEU A 98 -23.69 -76.88 -3.41
C LEU A 98 -24.44 -75.65 -3.94
N ALA A 99 -25.67 -75.44 -3.48
CA ALA A 99 -26.46 -74.28 -3.87
C ALA A 99 -25.80 -72.96 -3.41
N ASP A 100 -25.23 -72.95 -2.21
CA ASP A 100 -24.46 -71.82 -1.68
C ASP A 100 -23.19 -71.56 -2.51
N GLN A 101 -22.43 -72.61 -2.88
CA GLN A 101 -21.30 -72.46 -3.80
C GLN A 101 -21.73 -71.82 -5.13
N ALA A 102 -22.77 -72.34 -5.78
CA ALA A 102 -23.27 -71.81 -7.05
C ALA A 102 -23.76 -70.34 -6.93
N THR A 103 -24.38 -70.00 -5.81
CA THR A 103 -24.82 -68.62 -5.51
C THR A 103 -23.63 -67.68 -5.46
N TYR A 104 -22.60 -68.03 -4.69
CA TYR A 104 -21.42 -67.18 -4.54
C TYR A 104 -20.52 -67.16 -5.77
N GLU A 105 -20.50 -68.24 -6.56
CA GLU A 105 -19.89 -68.25 -7.89
C GLU A 105 -20.58 -67.22 -8.81
N THR A 106 -21.91 -67.20 -8.83
CA THR A 106 -22.68 -66.21 -9.62
C THR A 106 -22.37 -64.78 -9.17
N LEU A 107 -22.30 -64.55 -7.86
CA LEU A 107 -21.93 -63.24 -7.31
C LEU A 107 -20.50 -62.84 -7.67
N PHE A 108 -19.54 -63.77 -7.62
CA PHE A 108 -18.18 -63.57 -8.11
C PHE A 108 -18.17 -63.18 -9.58
N ARG A 109 -18.79 -64.00 -10.45
CA ARG A 109 -18.83 -63.75 -11.90
C ARG A 109 -19.53 -62.46 -12.28
N SER A 110 -20.47 -61.97 -11.49
CA SER A 110 -21.16 -60.69 -11.74
C SER A 110 -20.23 -59.46 -11.67
N ARG A 111 -19.07 -59.59 -11.01
CA ARG A 111 -18.11 -58.49 -10.77
C ARG A 111 -16.67 -58.84 -11.15
N ALA A 112 -16.39 -60.10 -11.46
CA ALA A 112 -15.07 -60.55 -11.86
C ALA A 112 -14.73 -60.07 -13.28
N GLU A 113 -13.46 -59.75 -13.50
CA GLU A 113 -12.96 -59.52 -14.85
C GLU A 113 -12.98 -60.83 -15.66
N PRO A 114 -13.06 -60.76 -17.02
CA PRO A 114 -13.10 -61.96 -17.86
C PRO A 114 -11.93 -62.93 -17.61
N ALA A 115 -10.72 -62.40 -17.35
CA ALA A 115 -9.55 -63.21 -17.03
C ALA A 115 -9.69 -63.95 -15.69
N GLN A 116 -10.31 -63.33 -14.69
CA GLN A 116 -10.57 -63.92 -13.38
C GLN A 116 -11.61 -65.04 -13.47
N GLY A 117 -12.66 -64.84 -14.28
CA GLY A 117 -13.63 -65.89 -14.60
C GLY A 117 -12.98 -67.09 -15.28
N ALA A 118 -12.12 -66.84 -16.27
CA ALA A 118 -11.40 -67.91 -16.99
C ALA A 118 -10.44 -68.70 -16.08
N LEU A 119 -9.84 -68.06 -15.06
CA LEU A 119 -9.02 -68.76 -14.06
C LEU A 119 -9.84 -69.71 -13.19
N LEU A 120 -11.03 -69.31 -12.78
CA LEU A 120 -11.96 -70.18 -12.07
C LEU A 120 -12.39 -71.36 -12.97
N ASP A 121 -12.75 -71.07 -14.22
CA ASP A 121 -13.12 -72.11 -15.20
C ASP A 121 -12.00 -73.14 -15.38
N ALA A 122 -10.76 -72.69 -15.52
CA ALA A 122 -9.60 -73.57 -15.63
C ALA A 122 -9.36 -74.41 -14.36
N SER A 123 -9.55 -73.82 -13.18
CA SER A 123 -9.44 -74.53 -11.90
C SER A 123 -10.50 -75.64 -11.76
N GLU A 124 -11.76 -75.33 -12.09
CA GLU A 124 -12.86 -76.30 -12.02
C GLU A 124 -12.84 -77.32 -13.17
N ALA A 125 -12.15 -77.03 -14.27
CA ALA A 125 -11.87 -77.99 -15.34
C ALA A 125 -10.73 -78.99 -14.99
N SER A 126 -10.04 -78.83 -13.87
CA SER A 126 -8.99 -79.75 -13.45
C SER A 126 -9.54 -81.14 -13.14
N ALA A 127 -8.74 -82.19 -13.38
CA ALA A 127 -9.16 -83.57 -13.14
C ALA A 127 -9.66 -83.83 -11.70
N PRO A 128 -8.99 -83.32 -10.63
CA PRO A 128 -9.51 -83.46 -9.27
C PRO A 128 -10.88 -82.79 -9.06
N ALA A 129 -11.09 -81.60 -9.63
CA ALA A 129 -12.36 -80.88 -9.50
C ALA A 129 -13.52 -81.59 -10.22
N GLN A 130 -13.27 -82.08 -11.44
CA GLN A 130 -14.25 -82.87 -12.19
C GLN A 130 -14.60 -84.18 -11.46
N GLU A 131 -13.62 -84.85 -10.86
CA GLU A 131 -13.87 -86.08 -10.10
C GLU A 131 -14.64 -85.81 -8.80
N VAL A 132 -14.34 -84.72 -8.09
CA VAL A 132 -15.15 -84.24 -6.95
C VAL A 132 -16.60 -84.01 -7.39
N ALA A 133 -16.83 -83.31 -8.49
CA ALA A 133 -18.17 -83.04 -9.00
C ALA A 133 -18.91 -84.34 -9.36
N ARG A 134 -18.22 -85.32 -9.96
CA ARG A 134 -18.78 -86.64 -10.30
C ARG A 134 -19.17 -87.44 -9.06
N LEU A 135 -18.28 -87.55 -8.07
CA LEU A 135 -18.51 -88.29 -6.82
C LEU A 135 -19.64 -87.68 -6.00
N ARG A 136 -19.67 -86.35 -5.92
CA ARG A 136 -20.72 -85.57 -5.29
C ARG A 136 -22.09 -85.82 -5.92
N LYS A 137 -22.16 -85.77 -7.25
CA LYS A 137 -23.40 -86.06 -7.98
C LYS A 137 -23.88 -87.48 -7.68
N ALA A 138 -23.00 -88.48 -7.76
CA ALA A 138 -23.35 -89.86 -7.45
C ALA A 138 -23.87 -90.03 -6.00
N ALA A 139 -23.33 -89.29 -5.03
CA ALA A 139 -23.80 -89.31 -3.66
C ALA A 139 -25.20 -88.67 -3.50
N LEU A 140 -25.49 -87.57 -4.21
CA LEU A 140 -26.79 -86.89 -4.16
C LEU A 140 -27.88 -87.61 -4.95
N ASP A 141 -27.52 -88.36 -6.00
CA ASP A 141 -28.44 -89.19 -6.78
C ASP A 141 -28.83 -90.49 -6.04
N THR A 142 -28.11 -90.84 -4.96
CA THR A 142 -28.43 -92.01 -4.12
C THR A 142 -29.62 -91.67 -3.20
N MET A 143 -30.60 -92.59 -3.09
CA MET A 143 -31.73 -92.40 -2.19
C MET A 143 -31.24 -92.23 -0.74
N PRO A 144 -31.80 -91.28 0.04
CA PRO A 144 -31.36 -91.06 1.41
C PRO A 144 -31.48 -92.33 2.28
N GLY A 145 -30.40 -92.64 3.00
CA GLY A 145 -30.28 -93.85 3.83
C GLY A 145 -29.76 -95.08 3.10
N GLU A 146 -29.78 -95.10 1.76
CA GLU A 146 -29.24 -96.19 0.98
C GLU A 146 -27.70 -96.19 0.97
N PRO A 147 -27.07 -97.36 0.78
CA PRO A 147 -25.62 -97.45 0.74
C PRO A 147 -25.02 -96.72 -0.46
N LEU A 148 -24.03 -95.85 -0.22
CA LEU A 148 -23.34 -95.10 -1.27
C LEU A 148 -22.51 -96.04 -2.16
N ALA A 149 -22.48 -95.77 -3.47
CA ALA A 149 -21.66 -96.51 -4.43
C ALA A 149 -20.15 -96.28 -4.23
N PHE A 150 -19.78 -95.09 -3.75
CA PHE A 150 -18.42 -94.72 -3.40
C PHE A 150 -18.30 -94.56 -1.88
N ARG A 151 -17.26 -95.14 -1.25
CA ARG A 151 -17.04 -95.14 0.21
C ARG A 151 -15.59 -94.89 0.63
N ASP A 152 -14.73 -94.47 -0.30
CA ASP A 152 -13.33 -94.15 0.00
C ASP A 152 -13.21 -92.69 0.47
N ALA A 153 -13.46 -92.48 1.76
CA ALA A 153 -13.35 -91.16 2.38
C ALA A 153 -11.93 -90.55 2.28
N PRO A 154 -10.82 -91.32 2.47
CA PRO A 154 -9.47 -90.80 2.22
C PRO A 154 -9.24 -90.30 0.79
N LEU A 155 -9.72 -91.01 -0.23
CA LEU A 155 -9.60 -90.56 -1.62
C LEU A 155 -10.42 -89.29 -1.87
N TRP A 156 -11.67 -89.24 -1.40
CA TRP A 156 -12.48 -88.02 -1.48
C TRP A 156 -11.78 -86.83 -0.83
N PHE A 157 -11.28 -86.99 0.40
CA PHE A 157 -10.60 -85.93 1.12
C PHE A 157 -9.40 -85.38 0.34
N ARG A 158 -8.60 -86.27 -0.29
CA ARG A 158 -7.47 -85.86 -1.13
C ARG A 158 -7.92 -85.08 -2.37
N LEU A 159 -8.90 -85.59 -3.12
CA LEU A 159 -9.41 -84.94 -4.33
C LEU A 159 -10.02 -83.57 -4.03
N ALA A 160 -10.84 -83.48 -2.98
CA ALA A 160 -11.44 -82.23 -2.54
C ALA A 160 -10.39 -81.23 -2.03
N THR A 161 -9.32 -81.70 -1.39
CA THR A 161 -8.18 -80.84 -1.01
C THR A 161 -7.47 -80.30 -2.25
N GLN A 162 -7.20 -81.14 -3.25
CA GLN A 162 -6.60 -80.70 -4.52
C GLN A 162 -7.47 -79.68 -5.27
N ARG A 163 -8.80 -79.84 -5.27
CA ARG A 163 -9.73 -78.82 -5.80
C ARG A 163 -9.61 -77.50 -5.04
N ILE A 164 -9.59 -77.55 -3.70
CA ILE A 164 -9.43 -76.34 -2.86
C ILE A 164 -8.07 -75.68 -3.08
N ASP A 165 -7.01 -76.44 -3.33
CA ASP A 165 -5.68 -75.91 -3.68
C ASP A 165 -5.71 -75.19 -5.04
N GLY A 166 -6.47 -75.71 -6.02
CA GLY A 166 -6.76 -75.00 -7.28
C GLY A 166 -7.49 -73.67 -7.04
N LEU A 167 -8.53 -73.68 -6.19
CA LEU A 167 -9.23 -72.45 -5.80
C LEU A 167 -8.32 -71.48 -5.02
N LYS A 168 -7.35 -71.98 -4.25
CA LYS A 168 -6.35 -71.15 -3.56
C LYS A 168 -5.43 -70.44 -4.57
N ALA A 169 -5.05 -71.09 -5.66
CA ALA A 169 -4.27 -70.43 -6.72
C ALA A 169 -5.05 -69.29 -7.39
N VAL A 170 -6.37 -69.47 -7.59
CA VAL A 170 -7.25 -68.40 -8.07
C VAL A 170 -7.32 -67.26 -7.04
N GLU A 171 -7.50 -67.56 -5.76
CA GLU A 171 -7.48 -66.58 -4.66
C GLU A 171 -6.19 -65.76 -4.63
N ASP A 172 -5.03 -66.42 -4.78
CA ASP A 172 -3.73 -65.75 -4.82
C ASP A 172 -3.63 -64.76 -5.97
N ARG A 173 -4.16 -65.14 -7.14
CA ARG A 173 -4.20 -64.24 -8.28
C ARG A 173 -5.14 -63.05 -8.06
N LEU A 174 -6.34 -63.29 -7.53
CA LEU A 174 -7.29 -62.22 -7.17
C LEU A 174 -6.69 -61.24 -6.15
N THR A 175 -5.96 -61.77 -5.17
CA THR A 175 -5.25 -60.96 -4.16
C THR A 175 -4.17 -60.11 -4.80
N ALA A 176 -3.36 -60.71 -5.68
CA ALA A 176 -2.31 -59.99 -6.42
C ALA A 176 -2.92 -58.87 -7.28
N ASP A 177 -4.00 -59.13 -8.01
CA ASP A 177 -4.68 -58.13 -8.84
C ASP A 177 -5.23 -56.97 -8.00
N LEU A 178 -5.89 -57.27 -6.87
CA LEU A 178 -6.43 -56.25 -5.96
C LEU A 178 -5.31 -55.37 -5.35
N THR A 179 -4.19 -55.97 -4.95
CA THR A 179 -3.04 -55.21 -4.43
C THR A 179 -2.34 -54.36 -5.49
N ALA A 180 -2.24 -54.87 -6.73
CA ALA A 180 -1.65 -54.15 -7.85
C ALA A 180 -2.51 -52.93 -8.24
N GLU A 181 -3.83 -53.09 -8.31
CA GLU A 181 -4.75 -51.99 -8.60
C GLU A 181 -4.72 -50.92 -7.49
N ALA A 182 -4.81 -51.35 -6.22
CA ALA A 182 -4.72 -50.43 -5.08
C ALA A 182 -3.38 -49.66 -5.07
N GLY A 183 -2.28 -50.35 -5.39
CA GLY A 183 -0.96 -49.73 -5.55
C GLY A 183 -0.90 -48.73 -6.70
N GLY A 184 -1.54 -49.03 -7.84
CA GLY A 184 -1.66 -48.13 -8.99
C GLY A 184 -2.41 -46.85 -8.67
N VAL A 185 -3.58 -46.96 -8.02
CA VAL A 185 -4.38 -45.81 -7.58
C VAL A 185 -3.60 -44.95 -6.58
N ARG A 186 -2.91 -45.57 -5.62
CA ARG A 186 -2.05 -44.88 -4.66
C ARG A 186 -0.90 -44.13 -5.36
N ALA A 187 -0.20 -44.78 -6.29
CA ALA A 187 0.91 -44.17 -7.01
C ALA A 187 0.48 -42.97 -7.87
N LEU A 188 -0.70 -43.05 -8.49
CA LEU A 188 -1.28 -41.91 -9.21
C LEU A 188 -1.57 -40.74 -8.26
N ALA A 189 -2.15 -41.01 -7.09
CA ALA A 189 -2.41 -39.99 -6.07
C ALA A 189 -1.11 -39.36 -5.54
N GLU A 190 -0.09 -40.15 -5.23
CA GLU A 190 1.21 -39.66 -4.77
C GLU A 190 1.91 -38.79 -5.84
N ARG A 191 1.88 -39.20 -7.12
CA ARG A 191 2.42 -38.40 -8.22
C ARG A 191 1.68 -37.09 -8.40
N ALA A 192 0.34 -37.12 -8.36
CA ALA A 192 -0.47 -35.91 -8.45
C ALA A 192 -0.15 -34.95 -7.30
N LEU A 193 -0.06 -35.45 -6.07
CA LEU A 193 0.31 -34.66 -4.90
C LEU A 193 1.71 -34.04 -5.05
N ALA A 194 2.70 -34.81 -5.53
CA ALA A 194 4.05 -34.30 -5.78
C ALA A 194 4.08 -33.18 -6.84
N ILE A 195 3.33 -33.35 -7.93
CA ILE A 195 3.22 -32.33 -8.99
C ILE A 195 2.56 -31.05 -8.45
N TRP A 196 1.42 -31.17 -7.76
CA TRP A 196 0.69 -30.01 -7.22
C TRP A 196 1.46 -29.28 -6.12
N SER A 197 2.10 -30.01 -5.22
CA SER A 197 2.96 -29.41 -4.18
C SER A 197 4.20 -28.74 -4.78
N GLY A 198 4.83 -29.36 -5.78
CA GLY A 198 5.94 -28.75 -6.52
C GLY A 198 5.52 -27.48 -7.27
N ALA A 199 4.38 -27.50 -7.97
CA ALA A 199 3.83 -26.33 -8.65
C ALA A 199 3.48 -25.21 -7.66
N ALA A 200 2.83 -25.53 -6.54
CA ALA A 200 2.52 -24.57 -5.49
C ALA A 200 3.78 -23.93 -4.90
N LEU A 201 4.83 -24.72 -4.65
CA LEU A 201 6.12 -24.21 -4.16
C LEU A 201 6.80 -23.31 -5.20
N ALA A 202 6.79 -23.68 -6.48
CA ALA A 202 7.35 -22.86 -7.55
C ALA A 202 6.62 -21.51 -7.67
N ILE A 203 5.29 -21.51 -7.64
CA ILE A 203 4.49 -20.27 -7.63
C ILE A 203 4.83 -19.41 -6.41
N PHE A 204 4.88 -20.00 -5.21
CA PHE A 204 5.25 -19.30 -3.99
C PHE A 204 6.63 -18.63 -4.10
N LEU A 205 7.64 -19.36 -4.59
CA LEU A 205 9.00 -18.83 -4.78
C LEU A 205 9.04 -17.74 -5.85
N LEU A 206 8.34 -17.90 -6.97
CA LEU A 206 8.25 -16.90 -8.03
C LEU A 206 7.57 -15.62 -7.54
N SER A 207 6.45 -15.75 -6.82
CA SER A 207 5.78 -14.60 -6.21
C SER A 207 6.67 -13.90 -5.18
N GLY A 208 7.38 -14.66 -4.34
CA GLY A 208 8.35 -14.12 -3.39
C GLY A 208 9.51 -13.38 -4.07
N ALA A 209 10.09 -13.99 -5.12
CA ALA A 209 11.16 -13.39 -5.91
C ALA A 209 10.69 -12.12 -6.63
N LEU A 210 9.49 -12.12 -7.21
CA LEU A 210 8.90 -10.95 -7.86
C LEU A 210 8.62 -9.83 -6.86
N ALA A 211 8.05 -10.15 -5.69
CA ALA A 211 7.81 -9.18 -4.63
C ALA A 211 9.14 -8.56 -4.12
N PHE A 212 10.18 -9.38 -3.96
CA PHE A 212 11.51 -8.90 -3.60
C PHE A 212 12.13 -8.01 -4.69
N ALA A 213 12.02 -8.40 -5.96
CA ALA A 213 12.49 -7.63 -7.10
C ALA A 213 11.77 -6.28 -7.20
N LEU A 214 10.43 -6.24 -7.07
CA LEU A 214 9.66 -5.00 -7.07
C LEU A 214 9.97 -4.13 -5.85
N GLY A 215 10.14 -4.74 -4.67
CA GLY A 215 10.51 -4.02 -3.46
C GLY A 215 11.87 -3.33 -3.55
N THR A 216 12.85 -3.99 -4.18
CA THR A 216 14.21 -3.47 -4.34
C THR A 216 14.35 -2.52 -5.54
N ALA A 217 13.70 -2.81 -6.67
CA ALA A 217 13.81 -2.03 -7.89
C ALA A 217 12.88 -0.80 -7.92
N VAL A 218 11.72 -0.84 -7.27
CA VAL A 218 10.71 0.22 -7.37
C VAL A 218 10.45 0.86 -6.00
N ALA A 219 9.97 0.09 -5.02
CA ALA A 219 9.49 0.66 -3.76
C ALA A 219 10.60 1.38 -2.96
N ARG A 220 11.78 0.77 -2.84
CA ARG A 220 12.93 1.38 -2.15
C ARG A 220 13.41 2.67 -2.83
N PRO A 221 13.71 2.71 -4.14
CA PRO A 221 14.09 3.95 -4.82
C PRO A 221 13.05 5.06 -4.73
N LEU A 222 11.75 4.74 -4.89
CA LEU A 222 10.68 5.74 -4.74
C LEU A 222 10.63 6.34 -3.33
N THR A 223 10.80 5.51 -2.30
CA THR A 223 10.85 5.98 -0.91
C THR A 223 12.06 6.88 -0.67
N ARG A 224 13.23 6.53 -1.22
CA ARG A 224 14.44 7.36 -1.14
C ARG A 224 14.27 8.68 -1.90
N MET A 225 13.65 8.64 -3.08
CA MET A 225 13.37 9.83 -3.89
C MET A 225 12.42 10.79 -3.18
N SER A 226 11.35 10.26 -2.58
CA SER A 226 10.42 11.04 -1.77
C SER A 226 11.13 11.79 -0.62
N ARG A 227 12.06 11.11 0.07
CA ARG A 227 12.88 11.73 1.11
C ARG A 227 13.80 12.83 0.56
N ALA A 228 14.47 12.58 -0.57
CA ALA A 228 15.36 13.55 -1.21
C ALA A 228 14.60 14.82 -1.64
N LEU A 229 13.46 14.67 -2.33
CA LEU A 229 12.62 15.81 -2.73
C LEU A 229 12.11 16.60 -1.53
N THR A 230 11.73 15.92 -0.45
CA THR A 230 11.32 16.59 0.80
C THR A 230 12.48 17.39 1.42
N ALA A 231 13.70 16.86 1.40
CA ALA A 231 14.88 17.53 1.93
C ALA A 231 15.24 18.78 1.09
N ILE A 232 15.20 18.68 -0.24
CA ILE A 232 15.37 19.83 -1.15
C ILE A 232 14.34 20.92 -0.84
N GLY A 233 13.08 20.55 -0.66
CA GLY A 233 12.01 21.48 -0.29
C GLY A 233 12.25 22.20 1.03
N ARG A 234 12.89 21.54 2.00
CA ARG A 234 13.31 22.14 3.29
C ARG A 234 14.62 22.94 3.19
N GLY A 235 15.34 22.80 2.08
CA GLY A 235 16.54 23.56 1.80
C GLY A 235 17.86 22.90 2.11
N ASP A 236 17.87 21.59 2.23
CA ASP A 236 19.11 20.82 2.24
C ASP A 236 19.57 20.56 0.80
N ASP A 237 20.53 21.37 0.35
CA ASP A 237 21.10 21.27 -1.00
C ASP A 237 22.15 20.15 -1.12
N ALA A 238 22.57 19.55 0.01
CA ALA A 238 23.59 18.49 0.05
C ALA A 238 22.98 17.07 -0.03
N VAL A 239 21.65 16.94 -0.05
CA VAL A 239 21.00 15.63 -0.08
C VAL A 239 21.36 14.85 -1.35
N GLU A 240 21.74 13.59 -1.15
CA GLU A 240 22.10 12.69 -2.24
C GLU A 240 20.84 12.14 -2.92
N ILE A 241 20.73 12.35 -4.23
CA ILE A 241 19.60 11.89 -5.04
C ILE A 241 19.92 10.49 -5.59
N PRO A 242 19.07 9.47 -5.35
CA PRO A 242 19.32 8.11 -5.82
C PRO A 242 19.35 8.03 -7.36
N GLN A 243 20.46 7.55 -7.94
CA GLN A 243 20.63 7.44 -9.40
C GLN A 243 20.35 6.02 -9.97
N GLY A 244 20.05 5.05 -9.11
CA GLY A 244 19.78 3.66 -9.50
C GLY A 244 18.29 3.35 -9.67
N GLY A 245 17.97 2.32 -10.46
CA GLY A 245 16.62 1.79 -10.64
C GLY A 245 16.19 1.68 -12.11
N PRO A 246 14.92 1.30 -12.37
CA PRO A 246 14.29 1.28 -13.69
C PRO A 246 14.34 2.64 -14.40
N ASN A 247 14.06 2.64 -15.71
CA ASN A 247 14.17 3.83 -16.55
C ASN A 247 13.34 5.01 -16.01
N GLU A 248 12.13 4.74 -15.56
CA GLU A 248 11.19 5.72 -15.01
C GLU A 248 11.71 6.32 -13.70
N VAL A 249 12.29 5.49 -12.84
CA VAL A 249 12.89 5.94 -11.57
C VAL A 249 14.10 6.85 -11.84
N ARG A 250 14.93 6.50 -12.82
CA ARG A 250 16.08 7.34 -13.22
C ARG A 250 15.64 8.64 -13.88
N ALA A 251 14.56 8.64 -14.64
CA ALA A 251 13.99 9.87 -15.20
C ALA A 251 13.53 10.84 -14.09
N ILE A 252 12.88 10.32 -13.05
CA ILE A 252 12.51 11.13 -11.87
C ILE A 252 13.76 11.63 -11.15
N ALA A 253 14.80 10.80 -11.02
CA ALA A 253 16.07 11.22 -10.40
C ALA A 253 16.72 12.38 -11.14
N ALA A 254 16.76 12.33 -12.48
CA ALA A 254 17.29 13.41 -13.31
C ALA A 254 16.49 14.71 -13.12
N ALA A 255 15.15 14.63 -13.15
CA ALA A 255 14.30 15.79 -12.89
C ALA A 255 14.47 16.34 -11.47
N ALA A 256 14.71 15.49 -10.46
CA ALA A 256 14.98 15.92 -9.10
C ALA A 256 16.32 16.67 -8.97
N VAL A 257 17.34 16.28 -9.74
CA VAL A 257 18.63 17.00 -9.80
C VAL A 257 18.42 18.40 -10.36
N GLU A 258 17.74 18.51 -11.50
CA GLU A 258 17.43 19.80 -12.13
C GLU A 258 16.57 20.68 -11.21
N PHE A 259 15.60 20.08 -10.49
CA PHE A 259 14.79 20.79 -9.51
C PHE A 259 15.63 21.35 -8.35
N ARG A 260 16.56 20.56 -7.80
CA ARG A 260 17.48 21.02 -6.74
C ARG A 260 18.32 22.21 -7.21
N GLU A 261 18.88 22.13 -8.43
CA GLU A 261 19.67 23.21 -9.01
C GLU A 261 18.86 24.49 -9.18
N ASN A 262 17.64 24.39 -9.71
CA ASN A 262 16.71 25.50 -9.84
C ASN A 262 16.33 26.14 -8.49
N VAL A 263 16.09 25.33 -7.45
CA VAL A 263 15.79 25.82 -6.10
C VAL A 263 17.00 26.55 -5.51
N ALA A 264 18.20 25.98 -5.65
CA ALA A 264 19.43 26.58 -5.16
C ALA A 264 19.73 27.90 -5.90
N GLU A 265 19.57 27.94 -7.22
CA GLU A 265 19.76 29.15 -8.02
C GLU A 265 18.77 30.25 -7.64
N ARG A 266 17.47 29.94 -7.53
CA ARG A 266 16.47 30.94 -7.08
C ARG A 266 16.80 31.52 -5.72
N ARG A 267 17.34 30.73 -4.80
CA ARG A 267 17.80 31.22 -3.48
C ARG A 267 18.99 32.14 -3.61
N ARG A 268 20.00 31.78 -4.40
CA ARG A 268 21.17 32.65 -4.66
C ARG A 268 20.72 33.96 -5.28
N SER A 269 19.86 33.92 -6.29
CA SER A 269 19.32 35.11 -6.95
C SER A 269 18.52 35.99 -6.00
N ARG A 270 17.68 35.41 -5.12
CA ARG A 270 16.99 36.18 -4.07
C ARG A 270 17.97 36.82 -3.10
N ALA A 271 18.98 36.09 -2.64
CA ALA A 271 19.98 36.63 -1.72
C ALA A 271 20.79 37.78 -2.35
N VAL A 272 21.10 37.69 -3.65
CA VAL A 272 21.73 38.80 -4.41
C VAL A 272 20.78 39.98 -4.54
N GLN A 273 19.51 39.76 -4.89
CA GLN A 273 18.49 40.81 -5.02
C GLN A 273 18.26 41.54 -3.69
N GLU A 274 18.18 40.80 -2.58
CA GLU A 274 18.03 41.35 -1.23
C GLU A 274 19.25 42.22 -0.85
N ARG A 275 20.47 41.75 -1.14
CA ARG A 275 21.69 42.55 -0.94
C ARG A 275 21.68 43.82 -1.79
N MET A 276 21.38 43.72 -3.08
CA MET A 276 21.31 44.89 -3.96
C MET A 276 20.23 45.89 -3.51
N SER A 277 19.07 45.42 -3.05
CA SER A 277 18.02 46.28 -2.51
C SER A 277 18.47 46.98 -1.24
N ALA A 278 19.10 46.26 -0.31
CA ALA A 278 19.64 46.84 0.92
C ALA A 278 20.73 47.88 0.63
N ASP A 279 21.63 47.58 -0.31
CA ASP A 279 22.69 48.50 -0.75
C ASP A 279 22.10 49.74 -1.43
N ALA A 280 21.05 49.57 -2.25
CA ALA A 280 20.36 50.68 -2.91
C ALA A 280 19.59 51.57 -1.92
N GLU A 281 18.94 50.98 -0.91
CA GLU A 281 18.29 51.72 0.18
C GLU A 281 19.31 52.50 1.01
N ALA A 282 20.45 51.87 1.32
CA ALA A 282 21.56 52.53 2.03
C ALA A 282 22.13 53.69 1.21
N ALA A 283 22.38 53.50 -0.10
CA ALA A 283 22.86 54.55 -1.00
C ALA A 283 21.85 55.70 -1.14
N ARG A 284 20.56 55.39 -1.28
CA ARG A 284 19.49 56.41 -1.35
C ARG A 284 19.41 57.22 -0.06
N ARG A 285 19.57 56.58 1.10
CA ARG A 285 19.60 57.25 2.39
C ARG A 285 20.83 58.15 2.54
N ALA A 286 22.01 57.69 2.10
CA ALA A 286 23.22 58.51 2.07
C ALA A 286 23.07 59.74 1.17
N ALA A 287 22.56 59.57 -0.06
CA ALA A 287 22.33 60.68 -0.98
C ALA A 287 21.28 61.68 -0.46
N ALA A 288 20.24 61.21 0.25
CA ALA A 288 19.25 62.10 0.87
C ALA A 288 19.86 62.95 1.98
N LEU A 289 20.79 62.40 2.77
CA LEU A 289 21.53 63.16 3.79
C LEU A 289 22.44 64.20 3.14
N GLU A 290 23.19 63.84 2.10
CA GLU A 290 24.06 64.78 1.37
C GLU A 290 23.26 65.94 0.73
N LEU A 291 22.09 65.65 0.16
CA LEU A 291 21.19 66.68 -0.37
C LEU A 291 20.63 67.60 0.74
N ALA A 292 20.36 67.06 1.93
CA ALA A 292 19.90 67.84 3.07
C ALA A 292 21.00 68.78 3.57
N ASP A 293 22.23 68.29 3.72
CA ASP A 293 23.39 69.11 4.12
C ASP A 293 23.64 70.24 3.10
N GLY A 294 23.64 69.92 1.80
CA GLY A 294 23.80 70.92 0.75
C GLY A 294 22.63 71.93 0.65
N PHE A 295 21.42 71.54 1.06
CA PHE A 295 20.30 72.46 1.18
C PHE A 295 20.48 73.39 2.38
N GLU A 296 20.89 72.87 3.53
CA GLU A 296 21.16 73.65 4.74
C GLU A 296 22.23 74.72 4.50
N ASP A 297 23.34 74.37 3.84
CA ASP A 297 24.40 75.32 3.47
C ASP A 297 23.89 76.44 2.55
N ARG A 298 23.12 76.08 1.50
CA ARG A 298 22.58 77.06 0.55
C ARG A 298 21.56 77.98 1.20
N VAL A 299 20.66 77.43 2.03
CA VAL A 299 19.66 78.21 2.75
C VAL A 299 20.35 79.12 3.77
N GLY A 300 21.37 78.62 4.49
CA GLY A 300 22.20 79.43 5.39
C GLY A 300 22.81 80.63 4.68
N GLY A 301 23.44 80.41 3.52
CA GLY A 301 24.00 81.49 2.71
C GLY A 301 22.96 82.48 2.17
N ILE A 302 21.77 82.02 1.77
CA ILE A 302 20.68 82.91 1.33
C ILE A 302 20.18 83.76 2.50
N VAL A 303 19.94 83.16 3.67
CA VAL A 303 19.49 83.89 4.87
C VAL A 303 20.50 84.94 5.27
N GLU A 304 21.80 84.62 5.23
CA GLU A 304 22.88 85.55 5.53
C GLU A 304 22.93 86.71 4.52
N ALA A 305 22.78 86.42 3.22
CA ALA A 305 22.72 87.45 2.17
C ALA A 305 21.49 88.36 2.31
N VAL A 306 20.31 87.80 2.61
CA VAL A 306 19.07 88.57 2.84
C VAL A 306 19.22 89.46 4.08
N SER A 307 19.82 88.94 5.15
CA SER A 307 20.05 89.70 6.37
C SER A 307 20.99 90.89 6.10
N ALA A 308 22.07 90.67 5.33
CA ALA A 308 22.97 91.75 4.91
C ALA A 308 22.26 92.82 4.06
N ALA A 309 21.42 92.39 3.10
CA ALA A 309 20.64 93.30 2.27
C ALA A 309 19.64 94.13 3.09
N ALA A 310 18.98 93.52 4.09
CA ALA A 310 18.07 94.21 4.99
C ALA A 310 18.80 95.29 5.83
N THR A 311 19.98 94.98 6.36
CA THR A 311 20.82 95.96 7.09
C THR A 311 21.25 97.12 6.19
N GLN A 312 21.59 96.86 4.92
CA GLN A 312 21.90 97.92 3.96
C GLN A 312 20.68 98.81 3.64
N LEU A 313 19.50 98.21 3.50
CA LEU A 313 18.24 98.93 3.28
C LEU A 313 17.88 99.82 4.47
N GLU A 314 18.07 99.33 5.70
CA GLU A 314 17.88 100.11 6.93
C GLU A 314 18.82 101.32 6.96
N ALA A 315 20.11 101.13 6.66
CA ALA A 315 21.08 102.21 6.60
C ALA A 315 20.71 103.26 5.53
N ALA A 316 20.26 102.82 4.34
CA ALA A 316 19.81 103.71 3.28
C ALA A 316 18.56 104.52 3.67
N ALA A 317 17.58 103.88 4.33
CA ALA A 317 16.38 104.55 4.83
C ALA A 317 16.71 105.60 5.91
N GLN A 318 17.61 105.28 6.84
CA GLN A 318 18.09 106.25 7.84
C GLN A 318 18.85 107.43 7.20
N GLY A 319 19.61 107.18 6.12
CA GLY A 319 20.26 108.23 5.33
C GLY A 319 19.25 109.16 4.65
N MET A 320 18.20 108.60 4.06
CA MET A 320 17.12 109.36 3.43
C MET A 320 16.34 110.22 4.43
N SER A 321 16.07 109.69 5.63
CA SER A 321 15.42 110.44 6.71
C SER A 321 16.24 111.67 7.12
N ARG A 322 17.57 111.51 7.28
CA ARG A 322 18.48 112.61 7.59
C ARG A 322 18.50 113.67 6.48
N ALA A 323 18.59 113.24 5.22
CA ALA A 323 18.57 114.17 4.09
C ALA A 323 17.25 114.97 4.01
N ALA A 324 16.12 114.36 4.35
CA ALA A 324 14.82 115.04 4.41
C ALA A 324 14.75 116.06 5.55
N GLU A 325 15.32 115.75 6.73
CA GLU A 325 15.42 116.69 7.85
C GLU A 325 16.31 117.90 7.51
N ASP A 326 17.47 117.65 6.89
CA ASP A 326 18.39 118.70 6.43
C ASP A 326 17.72 119.62 5.39
N ALA A 327 17.03 119.04 4.41
CA ALA A 327 16.27 119.80 3.41
C ALA A 327 15.17 120.67 4.05
N SER A 328 14.44 120.13 5.04
CA SER A 328 13.43 120.89 5.79
C SER A 328 14.03 122.04 6.61
N SER A 329 15.20 121.82 7.23
CA SER A 329 15.94 122.85 7.95
C SER A 329 16.41 123.96 7.00
N LEU A 330 16.97 123.60 5.86
CA LEU A 330 17.43 124.55 4.84
C LEU A 330 16.27 125.36 4.27
N SER A 331 15.14 124.73 3.95
CA SER A 331 13.94 125.44 3.51
C SER A 331 13.44 126.46 4.53
N ARG A 332 13.50 126.16 5.84
CA ARG A 332 13.15 127.12 6.89
C ARG A 332 14.12 128.31 6.95
N GLN A 333 15.42 128.07 6.78
CA GLN A 333 16.42 129.15 6.72
C GLN A 333 16.19 130.06 5.51
N VAL A 334 15.93 129.47 4.33
CA VAL A 334 15.63 130.23 3.10
C VAL A 334 14.36 131.06 3.23
N ALA A 335 13.31 130.51 3.87
CA ALA A 335 12.08 131.27 4.14
C ALA A 335 12.34 132.48 5.05
N HIS A 336 13.17 132.32 6.08
CA HIS A 336 13.55 133.42 6.98
C HIS A 336 14.36 134.51 6.26
N ALA A 337 15.36 134.12 5.46
CA ALA A 337 16.16 135.06 4.67
C ALA A 337 15.31 135.82 3.64
N SER A 338 14.37 135.13 2.99
CA SER A 338 13.41 135.76 2.07
C SER A 338 12.51 136.77 2.77
N HIS A 339 12.11 136.51 4.03
CA HIS A 339 11.29 137.44 4.82
C HIS A 339 12.03 138.72 5.20
N GLU A 340 13.31 138.63 5.62
CA GLU A 340 14.15 139.81 5.87
C GLU A 340 14.39 140.65 4.62
N ALA A 341 14.61 140.00 3.47
CA ALA A 341 14.79 140.70 2.20
C ALA A 341 13.53 141.51 1.81
N ALA A 342 12.34 140.97 2.05
CA ALA A 342 11.07 141.68 1.82
C ALA A 342 10.92 142.91 2.72
N LEU A 343 11.25 142.80 4.02
CA LEU A 343 11.23 143.93 4.95
C LEU A 343 12.21 145.04 4.53
N SER A 344 13.41 144.65 4.06
CA SER A 344 14.39 145.61 3.53
C SER A 344 13.87 146.32 2.28
N ALA A 345 13.19 145.60 1.38
CA ALA A 345 12.56 146.20 0.19
C ALA A 345 11.46 147.22 0.58
N ASP A 346 10.65 146.92 1.59
CA ASP A 346 9.63 147.84 2.12
C ASP A 346 10.26 149.12 2.70
N THR A 347 11.36 148.99 3.45
CA THR A 347 12.08 150.17 3.97
C THR A 347 12.70 151.04 2.88
N VAL A 348 13.19 150.44 1.79
CA VAL A 348 13.70 151.18 0.63
C VAL A 348 12.56 151.89 -0.10
N ALA A 349 11.40 151.25 -0.24
CA ALA A 349 10.22 151.88 -0.84
C ALA A 349 9.79 153.13 -0.05
N ALA A 350 9.68 153.03 1.27
CA ALA A 350 9.35 154.15 2.14
C ALA A 350 10.36 155.31 2.06
N ALA A 351 11.67 155.00 2.01
CA ALA A 351 12.70 156.02 1.83
C ALA A 351 12.64 156.71 0.46
N THR A 352 12.21 155.99 -0.58
CA THR A 352 12.05 156.53 -1.94
C THR A 352 10.82 157.45 -2.05
N GLU A 353 9.75 157.15 -1.31
CA GLU A 353 8.57 158.02 -1.18
C GLU A 353 8.91 159.34 -0.46
N GLU A 354 9.63 159.27 0.67
CA GLU A 354 10.15 160.44 1.41
C GLU A 354 11.08 161.31 0.55
N LEU A 355 11.99 160.70 -0.21
CA LEU A 355 12.86 161.41 -1.15
C LEU A 355 12.06 162.16 -2.24
N SER A 356 11.00 161.53 -2.77
CA SER A 356 10.15 162.16 -3.79
C SER A 356 9.38 163.36 -3.24
N ALA A 357 8.93 163.31 -2.00
CA ALA A 357 8.31 164.44 -1.32
C ALA A 357 9.30 165.60 -1.11
N SER A 358 10.54 165.30 -0.71
CA SER A 358 11.59 166.31 -0.55
C SER A 358 11.96 167.02 -1.87
N VAL A 359 12.00 166.29 -2.99
CA VAL A 359 12.25 166.87 -4.33
C VAL A 359 11.12 167.81 -4.77
N ALA A 360 9.86 167.47 -4.46
CA ALA A 360 8.71 168.33 -4.77
C ALA A 360 8.73 169.66 -3.99
N GLU A 361 9.12 169.64 -2.71
CA GLU A 361 9.27 170.82 -1.84
C GLU A 361 10.42 171.74 -2.32
N ILE A 362 11.55 171.16 -2.76
CA ILE A 362 12.64 171.95 -3.36
C ILE A 362 12.14 172.67 -4.63
N GLY A 363 11.30 172.01 -5.43
CA GLY A 363 10.69 172.59 -6.63
C GLY A 363 9.81 173.84 -6.35
N THR A 364 9.00 173.81 -5.29
CA THR A 364 8.19 174.97 -4.89
C THR A 364 9.05 176.11 -4.35
N GLN A 365 10.11 175.81 -3.60
CA GLN A 365 10.98 176.82 -2.99
C GLN A 365 11.91 177.54 -3.99
N VAL A 366 12.33 176.83 -5.04
CA VAL A 366 13.07 177.42 -6.17
C VAL A 366 12.18 178.37 -6.97
N THR A 367 10.92 178.00 -7.22
CA THR A 367 9.95 178.84 -7.94
C THR A 367 9.65 180.12 -7.15
N ALA A 368 9.44 180.02 -5.83
CA ALA A 368 9.26 181.17 -4.95
C ALA A 368 10.48 182.10 -4.93
N SER A 369 11.69 181.56 -5.01
CA SER A 369 12.94 182.35 -5.07
C SER A 369 13.08 183.10 -6.41
N ALA A 370 12.66 182.48 -7.51
CA ALA A 370 12.67 183.09 -8.84
C ALA A 370 11.65 184.26 -8.96
N ASP A 371 10.45 184.09 -8.40
CA ASP A 371 9.43 185.15 -8.38
C ASP A 371 9.88 186.36 -7.53
N LEU A 372 10.58 186.12 -6.42
CA LEU A 372 11.13 187.18 -5.57
C LEU A 372 12.25 187.98 -6.29
N ALA A 373 13.10 187.30 -7.05
CA ALA A 373 14.14 187.95 -7.85
C ALA A 373 13.54 188.83 -8.97
N ALA A 374 12.49 188.34 -9.65
CA ALA A 374 11.78 189.10 -10.69
C ALA A 374 10.95 190.28 -10.14
N ALA A 375 10.55 190.24 -8.86
CA ALA A 375 9.94 191.38 -8.18
C ALA A 375 10.99 192.47 -7.85
N ALA A 376 12.17 192.07 -7.38
CA ALA A 376 13.25 193.00 -7.06
C ALA A 376 13.82 193.74 -8.29
N GLU A 377 13.84 193.09 -9.46
CA GLU A 377 14.29 193.71 -10.71
C GLU A 377 13.34 194.80 -11.22
N ARG A 378 12.02 194.59 -11.07
CA ARG A 378 11.01 195.61 -11.44
C ARG A 378 11.02 196.84 -10.54
N ASP A 379 11.32 196.67 -9.25
CA ASP A 379 11.46 197.81 -8.32
C ASP A 379 12.73 198.64 -8.60
N ALA A 380 13.77 198.02 -9.18
CA ALA A 380 15.01 198.72 -9.54
C ALA A 380 14.86 199.61 -10.79
N GLU A 381 14.06 199.19 -11.78
CA GLU A 381 13.82 200.00 -13.00
C GLU A 381 12.89 201.20 -12.73
N GLY A 382 12.04 201.14 -11.70
CA GLY A 382 11.12 202.23 -11.34
C GLY A 382 11.78 203.43 -10.64
N MET A 383 13.01 203.31 -10.13
CA MET A 383 13.67 204.37 -9.38
C MET A 383 14.61 205.27 -10.22
N ALA A 384 14.66 205.07 -11.54
CA ALA A 384 15.51 205.87 -12.44
C ALA A 384 14.71 206.43 -13.65
N GLY A 385 13.86 207.44 -13.41
CA GLY A 385 13.13 208.16 -14.47
C GLY A 385 12.44 209.42 -13.96
#